data_AF-A0A3A8L2U8-F1
#
_entry.id   AF-A0A3A8L2U8-F1
#
_cell.length_a   1.000
_cell.length_b   1.000
_cell.length_c   1.000
_cell.angle_alpha   90.00
_cell.angle_beta   90.00
_cell.angle_gamma   90.00
#
_symmetry.space_group_name_H-M   'P 1'
#
loop_
_entity.id
_entity.type
_entity.pdbx_description
1 polymer ?
#
loop_
_entity_poly.entity_id
_entity_poly.type
_entity_poly.pdbx_seq_one_letter_code
_entity_poly.pdbx_strand_id
1 'polypeptide(L)'
;MKNKLLSAVLLSASLLVSACGDDAEESTGDEEGCEHLQEGPAVSVTAATSGTGPAVSNDHKRYDIALVDVTGGKGGAVSFAVSEATDYVLFTSADVPVKVTNGAGTTVEFEESTTSSTLCTDIKGRHIVPLTVGTHTLTFGPSTLSSVSLVIEESGEHDHDHE
;
A
#
# COMPACT_ATOMS: atom_id res chain seq x y z
N MET A 1 44.53 -11.11 65.51
CA MET A 1 43.23 -10.43 65.30
C MET A 1 43.11 -9.94 63.86
N LYS A 2 42.29 -10.61 63.05
CA LYS A 2 41.40 -10.08 61.98
C LYS A 2 41.04 -11.22 61.03
N ASN A 3 39.86 -11.78 61.26
CA ASN A 3 39.15 -12.70 60.38
C ASN A 3 38.71 -11.97 59.11
N LYS A 4 38.83 -12.59 57.92
CA LYS A 4 37.92 -12.44 56.77
C LYS A 4 38.02 -13.73 55.93
N LEU A 5 37.16 -14.71 56.17
CA LEU A 5 35.90 -14.98 55.47
C LEU A 5 36.09 -15.33 53.98
N LEU A 6 35.90 -16.62 53.69
CA LEU A 6 35.62 -17.17 52.36
C LEU A 6 34.31 -16.58 51.82
N SER A 7 34.25 -16.28 50.51
CA SER A 7 32.99 -16.36 49.75
C SER A 7 33.27 -16.49 48.25
N ALA A 8 32.71 -17.55 47.68
CA ALA A 8 32.66 -17.90 46.25
C ALA A 8 31.65 -17.04 45.48
N VAL A 9 31.83 -16.85 44.17
CA VAL A 9 30.81 -16.64 43.10
C VAL A 9 31.55 -16.83 41.75
N LEU A 10 31.44 -18.01 41.12
CA LEU A 10 30.61 -18.34 39.95
C LEU A 10 31.07 -17.72 38.61
N LEU A 11 31.45 -18.60 37.67
CA LEU A 11 31.65 -18.35 36.25
C LEU A 11 30.38 -17.72 35.63
N SER A 12 30.52 -16.54 35.02
CA SER A 12 29.51 -16.01 34.10
C SER A 12 29.98 -16.23 32.67
N ALA A 13 29.48 -17.30 32.04
CA ALA A 13 29.51 -17.49 30.60
C ALA A 13 28.39 -16.65 29.99
N SER A 14 28.73 -15.53 29.38
CA SER A 14 27.78 -14.71 28.62
C SER A 14 27.63 -15.27 27.21
N LEU A 15 26.75 -16.25 27.06
CA LEU A 15 26.11 -16.59 25.79
C LEU A 15 25.10 -15.49 25.47
N LEU A 16 25.45 -14.55 24.60
CA LEU A 16 24.49 -13.65 23.97
C LEU A 16 24.00 -14.31 22.68
N VAL A 17 22.91 -15.06 22.80
CA VAL A 17 22.02 -15.42 21.67
C VAL A 17 20.64 -14.87 22.00
N SER A 18 19.90 -14.55 20.93
CA SER A 18 18.54 -13.99 20.81
C SER A 18 18.51 -12.46 20.74
N ALA A 19 18.46 -11.87 19.55
CA ALA A 19 17.34 -11.84 18.58
C ALA A 19 16.28 -10.82 18.99
N CYS A 20 16.21 -9.73 18.23
CA CYS A 20 14.99 -9.20 17.63
C CYS A 20 15.46 -8.38 16.43
N GLY A 21 15.03 -8.80 15.24
CA GLY A 21 15.21 -8.07 14.00
C GLY A 21 14.39 -6.80 14.05
N ASP A 22 14.97 -5.76 13.48
CA ASP A 22 14.45 -4.40 13.33
C ASP A 22 13.53 -4.37 12.09
N ASP A 23 12.58 -5.31 12.02
CA ASP A 23 11.73 -5.57 10.83
C ASP A 23 10.25 -5.40 11.19
N ALA A 24 9.88 -4.29 11.84
CA ALA A 24 8.49 -4.01 12.26
C ALA A 24 7.90 -2.73 11.62
N GLU A 25 8.55 -2.15 10.61
CA GLU A 25 8.18 -0.83 10.07
C GLU A 25 7.35 -0.93 8.76
N GLU A 26 7.20 -2.12 8.18
CA GLU A 26 6.40 -2.35 6.95
C GLU A 26 5.08 -3.11 7.23
N SER A 27 4.83 -3.48 8.49
CA SER A 27 3.73 -4.37 8.88
C SER A 27 2.37 -3.66 8.91
N THR A 28 2.35 -2.36 9.22
CA THR A 28 1.12 -1.60 9.49
C THR A 28 0.34 -1.29 8.21
N GLY A 29 1.01 -0.79 7.16
CA GLY A 29 0.33 -0.39 5.92
C GLY A 29 -0.29 -1.57 5.15
N ASP A 30 0.35 -2.74 5.14
CA ASP A 30 -0.20 -3.94 4.48
C ASP A 30 -1.38 -4.54 5.25
N GLU A 31 -1.35 -4.49 6.59
CA GLU A 31 -2.46 -4.93 7.44
C GLU A 31 -3.68 -4.03 7.28
N GLU A 32 -3.49 -2.71 7.37
CA GLU A 32 -4.56 -1.72 7.20
C GLU A 32 -5.13 -1.74 5.78
N GLY A 33 -4.27 -1.74 4.76
CA GLY A 33 -4.68 -1.86 3.36
C GLY A 33 -5.47 -3.16 3.10
N CYS A 34 -5.14 -4.25 3.80
CA CYS A 34 -5.88 -5.50 3.74
C CYS A 34 -7.26 -5.39 4.39
N GLU A 35 -7.34 -4.80 5.59
CA GLU A 35 -8.62 -4.58 6.29
C GLU A 35 -9.57 -3.78 5.40
N HIS A 36 -9.11 -2.66 4.84
CA HIS A 36 -9.92 -1.86 3.91
C HIS A 36 -10.29 -2.66 2.66
N LEU A 37 -9.38 -3.48 2.10
CA LEU A 37 -9.68 -4.35 0.96
C LEU A 37 -10.73 -5.42 1.26
N GLN A 38 -10.77 -5.97 2.46
CA GLN A 38 -11.71 -7.03 2.85
C GLN A 38 -13.05 -6.46 3.33
N GLU A 39 -13.00 -5.46 4.18
CA GLU A 39 -14.12 -5.00 4.99
C GLU A 39 -14.77 -3.73 4.43
N GLY A 40 -14.00 -2.88 3.76
CA GLY A 40 -14.47 -1.62 3.18
C GLY A 40 -14.44 -0.47 4.20
N PRO A 41 -15.27 0.59 4.04
CA PRO A 41 -16.47 0.66 3.20
C PRO A 41 -16.21 0.59 1.69
N ALA A 42 -17.13 -0.02 0.94
CA ALA A 42 -17.02 -0.19 -0.50
C ALA A 42 -17.71 0.95 -1.28
N VAL A 43 -17.04 1.46 -2.31
CA VAL A 43 -17.56 2.46 -3.25
C VAL A 43 -17.40 1.94 -4.67
N SER A 44 -18.50 1.78 -5.39
CA SER A 44 -18.43 1.35 -6.80
C SER A 44 -18.14 2.54 -7.72
N VAL A 45 -17.17 2.36 -8.61
CA VAL A 45 -16.75 3.37 -9.59
C VAL A 45 -16.65 2.74 -10.96
N THR A 46 -17.07 3.42 -12.02
CA THR A 46 -16.84 2.95 -13.41
C THR A 46 -15.70 3.75 -14.03
N ALA A 47 -14.61 3.07 -14.40
CA ALA A 47 -13.45 3.72 -14.98
C ALA A 47 -13.79 4.41 -16.30
N ALA A 48 -13.10 5.51 -16.60
CA ALA A 48 -13.21 6.15 -17.91
C ALA A 48 -12.28 5.48 -18.92
N THR A 49 -12.70 5.41 -20.19
CA THR A 49 -11.86 4.88 -21.28
C THR A 49 -10.68 5.80 -21.62
N SER A 50 -10.72 7.07 -21.22
CA SER A 50 -9.69 8.08 -21.45
C SER A 50 -9.86 9.28 -20.52
N GLY A 51 -8.83 10.12 -20.43
CA GLY A 51 -8.82 11.29 -19.55
C GLY A 51 -8.56 10.91 -18.08
N THR A 52 -8.92 11.80 -17.16
CA THR A 52 -8.66 11.59 -15.73
C THR A 52 -9.63 10.61 -15.08
N GLY A 53 -10.84 10.44 -15.63
CA GLY A 53 -11.86 9.56 -15.06
C GLY A 53 -12.51 10.06 -13.77
N PRO A 54 -13.34 9.23 -13.11
CA PRO A 54 -13.99 9.57 -11.85
C PRO A 54 -12.98 9.64 -10.69
N ALA A 55 -13.34 10.39 -9.64
CA ALA A 55 -12.47 10.56 -8.48
C ALA A 55 -12.49 9.36 -7.53
N VAL A 56 -11.30 9.04 -7.03
CA VAL A 56 -11.04 8.18 -5.86
C VAL A 56 -10.22 9.00 -4.85
N SER A 57 -10.09 8.52 -3.61
CA SER A 57 -9.41 9.26 -2.54
C SER A 57 -8.69 8.30 -1.59
N ASN A 58 -7.68 8.81 -0.88
CA ASN A 58 -7.21 8.20 0.35
C ASN A 58 -8.18 8.65 1.45
N ASP A 59 -9.22 7.85 1.67
CA ASP A 59 -10.26 8.11 2.68
C ASP A 59 -10.71 6.82 3.38
N HIS A 60 -9.77 5.88 3.53
CA HIS A 60 -9.93 4.57 4.18
C HIS A 60 -11.12 3.78 3.62
N LYS A 61 -11.21 3.75 2.28
CA LYS A 61 -12.27 3.06 1.54
C LYS A 61 -11.69 2.17 0.46
N ARG A 62 -12.46 1.12 0.16
CA ARG A 62 -12.26 0.30 -1.02
C ARG A 62 -13.06 0.85 -2.18
N TYR A 63 -12.39 1.16 -3.27
CA TYR A 63 -13.01 1.52 -4.53
C TYR A 63 -13.09 0.28 -5.44
N ASP A 64 -14.30 -0.23 -5.67
CA ASP A 64 -14.55 -1.32 -6.60
C ASP A 64 -14.66 -0.73 -8.02
N ILE A 65 -13.55 -0.71 -8.75
CA ILE A 65 -13.44 -0.09 -10.07
C ILE A 65 -13.89 -1.08 -11.14
N ALA A 66 -15.04 -0.81 -11.76
CA ALA A 66 -15.49 -1.50 -12.96
C ALA A 66 -14.63 -1.07 -14.16
N LEU A 67 -13.94 -2.04 -14.76
CA LEU A 67 -13.06 -1.86 -15.92
C LEU A 67 -13.89 -1.94 -17.22
N VAL A 68 -13.63 -1.00 -18.11
CA VAL A 68 -14.34 -0.83 -19.38
C VAL A 68 -13.53 -1.38 -20.55
N ASP A 69 -14.17 -1.56 -21.71
CA ASP A 69 -13.45 -1.99 -22.91
C ASP A 69 -12.45 -0.91 -23.37
N VAL A 70 -11.20 -1.34 -23.56
CA VAL A 70 -10.11 -0.54 -24.11
C VAL A 70 -9.38 -1.35 -25.17
N THR A 71 -8.50 -0.70 -25.94
CA THR A 71 -7.64 -1.44 -26.88
C THR A 71 -6.80 -2.47 -26.13
N GLY A 72 -6.94 -3.74 -26.48
CA GLY A 72 -6.16 -4.83 -25.87
C GLY A 72 -6.82 -5.53 -24.68
N GLY A 73 -8.01 -5.13 -24.23
CA GLY A 73 -8.74 -5.81 -23.16
C GLY A 73 -9.67 -4.91 -22.37
N LYS A 74 -9.73 -5.13 -21.05
CA LYS A 74 -10.44 -4.30 -20.08
C LYS A 74 -9.47 -3.40 -19.33
N GLY A 75 -9.86 -2.17 -19.07
CA GLY A 75 -9.04 -1.20 -18.37
C GLY A 75 -9.79 0.11 -18.12
N GLY A 76 -9.06 1.17 -17.82
CA GLY A 76 -9.60 2.51 -17.71
C GLY A 76 -8.88 3.35 -16.67
N ALA A 77 -9.29 4.60 -16.56
CA ALA A 77 -8.67 5.60 -15.71
C ALA A 77 -9.62 6.10 -14.60
N VAL A 78 -9.02 6.43 -13.46
CA VAL A 78 -9.62 7.18 -12.35
C VAL A 78 -8.66 8.29 -11.90
N SER A 79 -9.18 9.31 -11.23
CA SER A 79 -8.39 10.47 -10.80
C SER A 79 -8.18 10.44 -9.29
N PHE A 80 -6.97 10.74 -8.85
CA PHE A 80 -6.63 10.87 -7.43
C PHE A 80 -6.07 12.27 -7.16
N ALA A 81 -6.72 13.03 -6.29
CA ALA A 81 -6.25 14.36 -5.90
C ALA A 81 -5.39 14.25 -4.64
N VAL A 82 -4.13 14.64 -4.76
CA VAL A 82 -3.14 14.56 -3.70
C VAL A 82 -3.03 15.93 -3.03
N SER A 83 -3.27 15.99 -1.72
CA SER A 83 -3.17 17.20 -0.90
C SER A 83 -1.81 17.38 -0.23
N GLU A 84 -1.05 16.30 -0.09
CA GLU A 84 0.27 16.28 0.54
C GLU A 84 1.28 15.53 -0.34
N ALA A 85 2.47 16.08 -0.49
CA ALA A 85 3.52 15.42 -1.27
C ALA A 85 4.23 14.39 -0.38
N THR A 86 3.91 13.13 -0.59
CA THR A 86 4.43 11.97 0.14
C THR A 86 4.34 10.72 -0.75
N ASP A 87 4.80 9.61 -0.22
CA ASP A 87 4.69 8.31 -0.85
C ASP A 87 3.33 7.70 -0.51
N TYR A 88 2.64 7.21 -1.54
CA TYR A 88 1.34 6.54 -1.40
C TYR A 88 1.49 5.07 -1.79
N VAL A 89 0.78 4.18 -1.10
CA VAL A 89 0.65 2.78 -1.48
C VAL A 89 -0.69 2.55 -2.18
N LEU A 90 -0.63 2.02 -3.41
CA LEU A 90 -1.80 1.58 -4.16
C LEU A 90 -1.95 0.06 -3.98
N PHE A 91 -2.94 -0.36 -3.19
CA PHE A 91 -3.29 -1.76 -3.02
C PHE A 91 -4.39 -2.15 -4.00
N THR A 92 -4.18 -3.25 -4.72
CA THR A 92 -5.16 -3.78 -5.67
C THR A 92 -5.53 -5.23 -5.38
N SER A 93 -6.80 -5.57 -5.55
CA SER A 93 -7.32 -6.93 -5.31
C SER A 93 -6.99 -7.92 -6.42
N ALA A 94 -6.37 -7.47 -7.51
CA ALA A 94 -5.97 -8.30 -8.63
C ALA A 94 -4.68 -7.77 -9.27
N ASP A 95 -3.88 -8.67 -9.83
CA ASP A 95 -2.71 -8.33 -10.64
C ASP A 95 -3.16 -7.75 -11.98
N VAL A 96 -3.42 -6.45 -12.00
CA VAL A 96 -3.72 -5.66 -13.20
C VAL A 96 -2.59 -4.68 -13.43
N PRO A 97 -2.17 -4.42 -14.69
CA PRO A 97 -1.21 -3.36 -14.96
C PRO A 97 -1.73 -2.02 -14.41
N VAL A 98 -0.90 -1.32 -13.64
CA VAL A 98 -1.20 0.03 -13.12
C VAL A 98 -0.16 1.01 -13.66
N LYS A 99 -0.62 2.18 -14.10
CA LYS A 99 0.22 3.31 -14.49
C LYS A 99 -0.28 4.58 -13.81
N VAL A 100 0.65 5.38 -13.29
CA VAL A 100 0.34 6.69 -12.71
C VAL A 100 0.90 7.80 -13.61
N THR A 101 0.11 8.84 -13.85
CA THR A 101 0.58 10.07 -14.48
C THR A 101 0.16 11.30 -13.69
N ASN A 102 1.00 12.33 -13.68
CA ASN A 102 0.64 13.63 -13.11
C ASN A 102 -0.30 14.43 -14.03
N GLY A 103 -0.73 15.62 -13.60
CA GLY A 103 -1.60 16.52 -14.37
C GLY A 103 -1.02 17.00 -15.70
N ALA A 104 0.30 16.86 -15.92
CA ALA A 104 0.96 17.15 -17.20
C ALA A 104 1.02 15.91 -18.12
N GLY A 105 0.46 14.77 -17.69
CA GLY A 105 0.50 13.50 -18.43
C GLY A 105 1.86 12.79 -18.37
N THR A 106 2.78 13.26 -17.52
CA THR A 106 4.10 12.62 -17.33
C THR A 106 3.93 11.42 -16.40
N THR A 107 4.54 10.29 -16.76
CA THR A 107 4.55 9.10 -15.90
C THR A 107 5.25 9.40 -14.57
N VAL A 108 4.63 8.96 -13.48
CA VAL A 108 5.26 8.87 -12.16
C VAL A 108 5.63 7.41 -11.97
N GLU A 109 6.92 7.14 -11.79
CA GLU A 109 7.44 5.77 -11.62
C GLU A 109 7.17 5.27 -10.21
N PHE A 110 6.96 3.96 -10.07
CA PHE A 110 6.88 3.32 -8.76
C PHE A 110 8.27 3.21 -8.15
N GLU A 111 8.38 3.54 -6.86
CA GLU A 111 9.59 3.25 -6.08
C GLU A 111 9.69 1.76 -5.77
N GLU A 112 8.55 1.14 -5.45
CA GLU A 112 8.42 -0.29 -5.25
C GLU A 112 7.12 -0.80 -5.87
N SER A 113 7.17 -2.00 -6.45
CA SER A 113 5.99 -2.67 -6.96
C SER A 113 6.11 -4.18 -6.80
N THR A 114 5.12 -4.79 -6.17
CA THR A 114 4.97 -6.25 -6.03
C THR A 114 3.53 -6.69 -6.29
N THR A 115 3.31 -7.98 -6.53
CA THR A 115 1.99 -8.57 -6.80
C THR A 115 1.49 -9.44 -5.65
N SER A 116 2.06 -9.26 -4.46
CA SER A 116 1.71 -10.02 -3.26
C SER A 116 2.12 -9.30 -1.99
N SER A 117 1.39 -9.54 -0.90
CA SER A 117 1.81 -9.27 0.48
C SER A 117 1.99 -10.58 1.25
N THR A 118 2.96 -10.63 2.17
CA THR A 118 3.11 -11.76 3.10
C THR A 118 2.07 -11.74 4.22
N LEU A 119 1.46 -10.58 4.47
CA LEU A 119 0.48 -10.36 5.54
C LEU A 119 -0.96 -10.51 5.03
N CYS A 120 -1.18 -10.24 3.73
CA CYS A 120 -2.52 -10.31 3.13
C CYS A 120 -2.51 -10.98 1.76
N THR A 121 -3.18 -12.13 1.65
CA THR A 121 -3.30 -12.83 0.36
C THR A 121 -4.22 -12.14 -0.63
N ASP A 122 -5.07 -11.21 -0.18
CA ASP A 122 -6.02 -10.50 -1.04
C ASP A 122 -5.38 -9.30 -1.76
N ILE A 123 -4.23 -8.82 -1.26
CA ILE A 123 -3.37 -7.89 -1.97
C ILE A 123 -2.68 -8.64 -3.11
N LYS A 124 -3.06 -8.29 -4.35
CA LYS A 124 -2.48 -8.81 -5.60
C LYS A 124 -1.71 -7.77 -6.40
N GLY A 125 -1.72 -6.52 -5.95
CA GLY A 125 -0.79 -5.48 -6.35
C GLY A 125 -0.56 -4.54 -5.18
N ARG A 126 0.70 -4.20 -4.92
CA ARG A 126 1.17 -3.22 -3.94
C ARG A 126 2.18 -2.34 -4.68
N HIS A 127 1.84 -1.06 -4.84
CA HIS A 127 2.66 -0.11 -5.59
C HIS A 127 2.93 1.13 -4.74
N ILE A 128 4.18 1.33 -4.33
CA ILE A 128 4.61 2.56 -3.65
C ILE A 128 4.93 3.59 -4.73
N VAL A 129 4.26 4.73 -4.68
CA VAL A 129 4.36 5.80 -5.66
C VAL A 129 4.61 7.16 -4.99
N PRO A 130 5.72 7.86 -5.28
CA PRO A 130 6.01 9.17 -4.73
C PRO A 130 5.18 10.23 -5.45
N LEU A 131 4.13 10.73 -4.79
CA LEU A 131 3.21 11.69 -5.39
C LEU A 131 3.49 13.11 -4.91
N THR A 132 3.23 14.06 -5.81
CA THR A 132 3.29 15.49 -5.49
C THR A 132 1.88 16.05 -5.34
N VAL A 133 1.72 17.23 -4.75
CA VAL A 133 0.42 17.89 -4.65
C VAL A 133 -0.16 18.13 -6.05
N GLY A 134 -1.42 17.71 -6.25
CA GLY A 134 -2.15 17.87 -7.51
C GLY A 134 -2.95 16.64 -7.91
N THR A 135 -3.62 16.72 -9.06
CA THR A 135 -4.42 15.60 -9.58
C THR A 135 -3.55 14.66 -10.42
N HIS A 136 -3.57 13.38 -10.03
CA HIS A 136 -2.95 12.27 -10.72
C HIS A 136 -4.02 11.42 -11.40
N THR A 137 -3.62 10.71 -12.45
CA THR A 137 -4.46 9.72 -13.13
C THR A 137 -3.88 8.34 -12.87
N LEU A 138 -4.70 7.44 -12.31
CA LEU A 138 -4.39 6.03 -12.14
C LEU A 138 -5.05 5.28 -13.29
N THR A 139 -4.26 4.64 -14.14
CA THR A 139 -4.74 3.86 -15.29
C THR A 139 -4.53 2.39 -15.04
N PHE A 140 -5.60 1.62 -15.17
CA PHE A 140 -5.61 0.16 -15.03
C PHE A 140 -5.71 -0.52 -16.38
N GLY A 141 -5.01 -1.65 -16.52
CA GLY A 141 -5.04 -2.49 -17.71
C GLY A 141 -4.14 -2.02 -18.85
N PRO A 142 -4.25 -2.66 -20.03
CA PRO A 142 -5.26 -3.66 -20.38
C PRO A 142 -5.12 -4.97 -19.59
N SER A 143 -6.25 -5.59 -19.25
CA SER A 143 -6.36 -6.88 -18.55
C SER A 143 -7.55 -7.70 -19.09
N THR A 144 -7.76 -8.92 -18.59
CA THR A 144 -8.96 -9.72 -18.87
C THR A 144 -10.06 -9.54 -17.82
N LEU A 145 -9.80 -8.79 -16.75
CA LEU A 145 -10.69 -8.65 -15.61
C LEU A 145 -11.72 -7.53 -15.84
N SER A 146 -12.96 -7.74 -15.41
CA SER A 146 -14.02 -6.73 -15.49
C SER A 146 -14.00 -5.73 -14.34
N SER A 147 -13.22 -5.99 -13.29
CA SER A 147 -13.14 -5.13 -12.12
C SER A 147 -11.83 -5.35 -11.37
N VAL A 148 -11.40 -4.33 -10.63
CA VAL A 148 -10.33 -4.39 -9.63
C VAL A 148 -10.73 -3.53 -8.45
N SER A 149 -10.47 -3.99 -7.23
CA SER A 149 -10.65 -3.16 -6.03
C SER A 149 -9.37 -2.40 -5.75
N LEU A 150 -9.48 -1.12 -5.38
CA LEU A 150 -8.37 -0.23 -5.06
C LEU A 150 -8.53 0.31 -3.64
N VAL A 151 -7.45 0.26 -2.87
CA VAL A 151 -7.27 1.03 -1.63
C VAL A 151 -6.01 1.90 -1.81
N ILE A 152 -6.04 3.12 -1.28
CA ILE A 152 -4.93 4.07 -1.36
C ILE A 152 -4.62 4.48 0.07
N GLU A 153 -3.39 4.21 0.51
CA GLU A 153 -2.87 4.63 1.82
C GLU A 153 -1.62 5.48 1.63
N GLU A 154 -1.19 6.20 2.68
CA GLU A 154 0.14 6.81 2.74
C GLU A 154 1.15 5.76 3.19
N SER A 155 2.36 5.74 2.63
CA SER A 155 3.36 4.70 2.93
C SER A 155 4.21 4.99 4.17
N GLY A 156 3.68 5.77 5.12
CA GLY A 156 4.37 6.19 6.34
C GLY A 156 3.46 6.07 7.56
N GLU A 157 4.08 6.05 8.74
CA GLU A 157 3.42 5.94 10.04
C GLU A 157 2.63 7.20 10.38
N HIS A 158 1.42 7.30 9.81
CA HIS A 158 0.39 8.14 10.38
C HIS A 158 -0.45 7.26 11.29
N ASP A 159 -0.14 7.35 12.59
CA ASP A 159 -1.00 6.89 13.69
C ASP A 159 -2.39 7.54 13.47
N HIS A 160 -3.27 6.85 12.76
CA HIS A 160 -4.64 7.25 12.62
C HIS A 160 -5.37 6.71 13.85
N ASP A 161 -5.60 7.60 14.83
CA ASP A 161 -6.48 7.31 15.95
C ASP A 161 -7.84 6.82 15.39
N HIS A 162 -8.11 5.53 15.53
CA HIS A 162 -9.41 4.94 15.21
C HIS A 162 -10.43 5.39 16.26
N GLU A 163 -11.22 6.44 15.97
CA GLU A 163 -12.42 6.81 16.75
C GLU A 163 -13.71 6.15 16.22
#